data_AF-A0A5Q0UFL0-F1
#
_entry.id   AF-A0A5Q0UFL0-F1
#
_cell.length_a   1.000
_cell.length_b   1.000
_cell.length_c   1.000
_cell.angle_alpha   90.00
_cell.angle_beta   90.00
_cell.angle_gamma   90.00
#
_symmetry.space_group_name_H-M   'P 1'
#
loop_
_entity.id
_entity.type
_entity.pdbx_description
1 polymer ?
#
loop_
_entity_poly.entity_id
_entity_poly.type
_entity_poly.pdbx_seq_one_letter_code
_entity_poly.pdbx_strand_id
1 'polypeptide(L)'
;MSEQKFLLDCGRLEDYLDKELVISINRMVTETEEERQRLKENDELSSEEFSDFISLFREGRDIEFSRNEDYHQVINEGILGNLFENILFMECRQNSGLIHLTAFIVKTLAESQVFADGNKRTAYISGCVFLMSFQQEKGVEAPVIPLLDGDFVSILQDIAVGEESLEFLEDYLRSLETSIERKI
;
A
#
# COMPACT_ATOMS: atom_id res chain seq x y z
N MET A 1 11.25 27.86 -4.51
CA MET A 1 10.18 27.08 -5.15
C MET A 1 10.82 25.83 -5.68
N SER A 2 10.69 24.71 -4.95
CA SER A 2 11.22 23.42 -5.35
C SER A 2 10.34 22.87 -6.47
N GLU A 3 10.91 22.54 -7.63
CA GLU A 3 10.21 21.78 -8.66
C GLU A 3 9.79 20.43 -8.06
N GLN A 4 8.51 20.05 -8.14
CA GLN A 4 8.07 18.70 -7.80
C GLN A 4 8.72 17.72 -8.78
N LYS A 5 9.76 16.99 -8.32
CA LYS A 5 10.58 16.10 -9.16
C LYS A 5 10.01 14.68 -9.32
N PHE A 6 8.98 14.31 -8.56
CA PHE A 6 8.37 12.97 -8.60
C PHE A 6 6.95 13.01 -9.14
N LEU A 7 6.82 13.34 -10.43
CA LEU A 7 5.54 13.31 -11.12
C LEU A 7 5.32 11.93 -11.75
N LEU A 8 4.16 11.36 -11.47
CA LEU A 8 3.71 10.09 -12.04
C LEU A 8 3.05 10.31 -13.40
N ASP A 9 3.25 9.35 -14.31
CA ASP A 9 2.41 9.24 -15.50
C ASP A 9 1.09 8.59 -15.10
N CYS A 10 0.04 9.40 -15.04
CA CYS A 10 -1.29 8.93 -14.64
C CYS A 10 -1.83 7.85 -15.58
N GLY A 11 -1.33 7.72 -16.82
CA GLY A 11 -1.74 6.65 -17.75
C GLY A 11 -1.19 5.27 -17.38
N ARG A 12 -0.28 5.19 -16.41
CA ARG A 12 0.44 3.97 -16.01
C ARG A 12 0.28 3.66 -14.53
N LEU A 13 -0.75 4.18 -13.87
CA LEU A 13 -0.97 3.93 -12.43
C LEU A 13 -1.10 2.44 -12.09
N GLU A 14 -1.77 1.68 -12.96
CA GLU A 14 -1.98 0.24 -12.83
C GLU A 14 -0.66 -0.55 -12.89
N ASP A 15 0.40 -0.01 -13.51
CA ASP A 15 1.72 -0.64 -13.52
C ASP A 15 2.36 -0.66 -12.12
N TYR A 16 1.93 0.24 -11.22
CA TYR A 16 2.48 0.37 -9.87
C TYR A 16 1.61 -0.27 -8.79
N LEU A 17 0.29 -0.22 -8.97
CA LEU A 17 -0.67 -0.80 -8.04
C LEU A 17 -2.02 -0.99 -8.74
N ASP A 18 -2.53 -2.22 -8.74
CA ASP A 18 -3.86 -2.55 -9.26
C ASP A 18 -4.76 -3.20 -8.18
N LYS A 19 -6.03 -3.40 -8.53
CA LYS A 19 -7.05 -4.01 -7.67
C LYS A 19 -6.67 -5.42 -7.20
N GLU A 20 -6.22 -6.28 -8.10
CA GLU A 20 -5.94 -7.69 -7.81
C GLU A 20 -4.70 -7.81 -6.91
N LEU A 21 -3.74 -6.90 -7.07
CA LEU A 21 -2.59 -6.76 -6.19
C LEU A 21 -3.02 -6.36 -4.77
N VAL A 22 -3.93 -5.40 -4.61
CA VAL A 22 -4.46 -5.02 -3.27
C VAL A 22 -5.22 -6.16 -2.61
N ILE A 23 -6.01 -6.93 -3.36
CA ILE A 23 -6.70 -8.13 -2.84
C ILE A 23 -5.66 -9.16 -2.37
N SER A 24 -4.62 -9.38 -3.17
CA SER A 24 -3.53 -10.29 -2.83
C SER A 24 -2.76 -9.83 -1.59
N ILE A 25 -2.53 -8.52 -1.45
CA ILE A 25 -1.97 -7.92 -0.22
C ILE A 25 -2.87 -8.22 0.98
N ASN A 26 -4.20 -8.01 0.88
CA ASN A 26 -5.11 -8.29 1.98
C ASN A 26 -5.01 -9.75 2.41
N ARG A 27 -5.20 -10.68 1.46
CA ARG A 27 -5.03 -12.13 1.67
C ARG A 27 -3.74 -12.44 2.43
N MET A 28 -2.60 -11.96 1.97
CA MET A 28 -1.33 -12.21 2.65
C MET A 28 -1.25 -11.62 4.06
N VAL A 29 -1.86 -10.47 4.31
CA VAL A 29 -1.84 -9.90 5.66
C VAL A 29 -2.86 -10.53 6.56
N THR A 30 -3.93 -11.15 6.08
CA THR A 30 -4.99 -11.77 6.91
C THR A 30 -4.84 -13.29 7.03
N GLU A 31 -4.27 -13.97 6.03
CA GLU A 31 -4.18 -15.44 5.94
C GLU A 31 -3.32 -16.07 7.03
N THR A 32 -3.87 -17.15 7.59
CA THR A 32 -3.18 -18.03 8.53
C THR A 32 -2.10 -18.86 7.83
N GLU A 33 -1.12 -19.36 8.59
CA GLU A 33 -0.05 -20.20 8.03
C GLU A 33 -0.60 -21.51 7.41
N GLU A 34 -1.69 -22.04 7.97
CA GLU A 34 -2.36 -23.25 7.46
C GLU A 34 -3.07 -22.99 6.12
N GLU A 35 -3.68 -21.83 5.93
CA GLU A 35 -4.27 -21.42 4.65
C GLU A 35 -3.20 -21.16 3.58
N ARG A 36 -2.07 -20.53 3.97
CA ARG A 36 -0.92 -20.34 3.06
C ARG A 36 -0.37 -21.66 2.55
N GLN A 37 -0.27 -22.68 3.41
CA GLN A 37 0.15 -24.01 2.98
C GLN A 37 -0.83 -24.63 1.99
N ARG A 38 -2.15 -24.51 2.21
CA ARG A 38 -3.17 -24.99 1.27
C ARG A 38 -3.15 -24.26 -0.07
N LEU A 39 -2.90 -22.95 -0.07
CA LEU A 39 -2.83 -22.16 -1.30
C LEU A 39 -1.54 -22.43 -2.11
N LYS A 40 -0.41 -22.68 -1.43
CA LYS A 40 0.83 -23.16 -2.06
C LYS A 40 0.66 -24.54 -2.70
N GLU A 41 -0.16 -25.41 -2.10
CA GLU A 41 -0.47 -26.73 -2.64
C GLU A 41 -1.43 -26.70 -3.85
N ASN A 42 -2.21 -25.61 -4.01
CA ASN A 42 -3.19 -25.44 -5.09
C ASN A 42 -2.71 -24.58 -6.27
N ASP A 43 -1.45 -24.16 -6.30
CA ASP A 43 -0.84 -23.37 -7.40
C ASP A 43 -1.51 -21.98 -7.65
N GLU A 44 -2.31 -21.48 -6.70
CA GLU A 44 -3.02 -20.19 -6.81
C GLU A 44 -2.18 -18.98 -6.34
N LEU A 45 -0.97 -19.22 -5.82
CA LEU A 45 0.02 -18.19 -5.49
C LEU A 45 1.21 -18.27 -6.47
N SER A 46 0.96 -18.02 -7.76
CA SER A 46 1.96 -18.18 -8.82
C SER A 46 2.86 -16.95 -9.03
N SER A 47 3.41 -16.34 -7.98
CA SER A 47 4.55 -15.44 -8.18
C SER A 47 5.57 -15.57 -7.06
N GLU A 48 6.60 -16.39 -7.33
CA GLU A 48 7.85 -16.40 -6.55
C GLU A 48 8.36 -14.96 -6.32
N GLU A 49 8.19 -14.06 -7.29
CA GLU A 49 8.55 -12.65 -7.20
C GLU A 49 7.80 -11.87 -6.09
N PHE A 50 6.52 -12.16 -5.84
CA PHE A 50 5.73 -11.51 -4.79
C PHE A 50 5.99 -12.12 -3.40
N SER A 51 6.26 -13.43 -3.35
CA SER A 51 6.72 -14.12 -2.14
C SER A 51 8.09 -13.62 -1.69
N ASP A 52 9.02 -13.42 -2.62
CA ASP A 52 10.35 -12.85 -2.33
C ASP A 52 10.24 -11.37 -1.91
N PHE A 53 9.35 -10.60 -2.56
CA PHE A 53 9.03 -9.20 -2.21
C PHE A 53 8.51 -9.06 -0.77
N ILE A 54 7.60 -9.95 -0.35
CA ILE A 54 7.07 -9.97 1.03
C ILE A 54 8.07 -10.57 2.02
N SER A 55 8.94 -11.47 1.58
CA SER A 55 10.02 -12.00 2.41
C SER A 55 11.00 -10.89 2.78
N LEU A 56 11.34 -9.97 1.87
CA LEU A 56 12.11 -8.76 2.19
C LEU A 56 11.39 -7.85 3.21
N PHE A 57 10.05 -7.79 3.18
CA PHE A 57 9.25 -7.02 4.14
C PHE A 57 9.16 -7.72 5.52
N ARG A 58 9.07 -9.06 5.54
CA ARG A 58 9.04 -9.91 6.74
C ARG A 58 10.40 -10.03 7.42
N GLU A 59 11.49 -10.12 6.66
CA GLU A 59 12.86 -10.17 7.17
C GLU A 59 13.28 -8.84 7.83
N GLY A 60 12.58 -7.73 7.55
CA GLY A 60 12.84 -6.41 8.12
C GLY A 60 12.08 -6.05 9.39
N ARG A 61 10.95 -6.72 9.72
CA ARG A 61 10.11 -6.39 10.89
C ARG A 61 9.30 -7.58 11.39
N ASP A 62 9.52 -7.96 12.64
CA ASP A 62 8.63 -8.85 13.39
C ASP A 62 7.28 -8.15 13.63
N ILE A 63 6.29 -8.44 12.79
CA ILE A 63 4.92 -8.01 13.01
C ILE A 63 4.12 -9.21 13.54
N GLU A 64 4.13 -9.41 14.86
CA GLU A 64 3.32 -10.42 15.54
C GLU A 64 1.83 -10.05 15.50
N PHE A 65 0.97 -10.98 15.08
CA PHE A 65 -0.48 -10.82 15.12
C PHE A 65 -1.17 -12.06 15.69
N SER A 66 -1.82 -11.94 16.85
CA SER A 66 -2.71 -12.97 17.38
C SER A 66 -4.04 -12.98 16.61
N ARG A 67 -4.55 -14.15 16.18
CA ARG A 67 -5.77 -14.24 15.35
C ARG A 67 -6.58 -15.52 15.56
N ASN A 68 -7.91 -15.40 15.41
CA ASN A 68 -8.91 -16.44 15.16
C ASN A 68 -10.09 -15.80 14.41
N GLU A 69 -10.54 -16.37 13.27
CA GLU A 69 -11.80 -16.17 12.49
C GLU A 69 -11.63 -15.80 10.99
N ASP A 70 -12.67 -16.02 10.16
CA ASP A 70 -12.65 -15.92 8.68
C ASP A 70 -12.59 -14.46 8.18
N TYR A 71 -11.43 -14.01 7.66
CA TYR A 71 -11.11 -12.57 7.50
C TYR A 71 -10.87 -12.04 6.07
N HIS A 72 -10.84 -12.89 5.04
CA HIS A 72 -10.40 -12.49 3.67
C HIS A 72 -11.52 -12.00 2.76
N GLN A 73 -12.74 -11.87 3.26
CA GLN A 73 -13.88 -11.49 2.44
C GLN A 73 -13.78 -10.00 2.09
N VAL A 74 -13.77 -9.71 0.78
CA VAL A 74 -14.02 -8.37 0.27
C VAL A 74 -15.49 -8.06 0.56
N ILE A 75 -15.75 -7.13 1.48
CA ILE A 75 -17.10 -6.71 1.85
C ILE A 75 -17.72 -5.87 0.73
N ASN A 76 -16.88 -5.09 0.01
CA ASN A 76 -17.36 -4.18 -1.02
C ASN A 76 -16.40 -4.06 -2.21
N GLU A 77 -16.50 -4.99 -3.16
CA GLU A 77 -15.70 -4.98 -4.40
C GLU A 77 -15.94 -3.72 -5.24
N GLY A 78 -17.15 -3.16 -5.20
CA GLY A 78 -17.52 -1.97 -5.98
C GLY A 78 -16.74 -0.72 -5.55
N ILE A 79 -16.42 -0.58 -4.27
CA ILE A 79 -15.57 0.52 -3.78
C ILE A 79 -14.14 0.38 -4.30
N LEU A 80 -13.59 -0.84 -4.26
CA LEU A 80 -12.22 -1.09 -4.71
C LEU A 80 -12.08 -0.89 -6.23
N GLY A 81 -13.03 -1.40 -7.01
CA GLY A 81 -13.07 -1.15 -8.46
C GLY A 81 -13.15 0.34 -8.78
N ASN A 82 -14.06 1.07 -8.13
CA ASN A 82 -14.20 2.51 -8.36
C ASN A 82 -12.97 3.32 -7.91
N LEU A 83 -12.26 2.89 -6.87
CA LEU A 83 -11.00 3.50 -6.43
C LEU A 83 -9.97 3.48 -7.57
N PHE A 84 -9.71 2.31 -8.14
CA PHE A 84 -8.68 2.14 -9.15
C PHE A 84 -9.10 2.63 -10.53
N GLU A 85 -10.34 2.39 -10.95
CA GLU A 85 -10.80 2.73 -12.30
C GLU A 85 -11.07 4.23 -12.48
N ASN A 86 -11.51 4.93 -11.41
CA ASN A 86 -11.97 6.32 -11.51
C ASN A 86 -11.24 7.26 -10.56
N ILE A 87 -11.26 6.97 -9.26
CA ILE A 87 -10.86 7.93 -8.24
C ILE A 87 -9.35 8.22 -8.32
N LEU A 88 -8.51 7.19 -8.36
CA LEU A 88 -7.06 7.35 -8.37
C LEU A 88 -6.55 8.04 -9.63
N PHE A 89 -7.14 7.72 -10.79
CA PHE A 89 -6.83 8.40 -12.05
C PHE A 89 -7.21 9.88 -12.02
N MET A 90 -8.38 10.22 -11.47
CA MET A 90 -8.80 11.62 -11.32
C MET A 90 -7.90 12.36 -10.36
N GLU A 91 -7.54 11.75 -9.23
CA GLU A 91 -6.65 12.33 -8.24
C GLU A 91 -5.29 12.64 -8.84
N CYS A 92 -4.69 11.68 -9.56
CA CYS A 92 -3.40 11.86 -10.22
C CYS A 92 -3.42 13.01 -11.23
N ARG A 93 -4.53 13.18 -11.98
CA ARG A 93 -4.67 14.30 -12.91
C ARG A 93 -4.72 15.66 -12.23
N GLN A 94 -5.18 15.72 -10.98
CA GLN A 94 -5.21 16.94 -10.18
C GLN A 94 -3.86 17.19 -9.50
N ASN A 95 -3.26 16.13 -8.97
CA ASN A 95 -1.95 16.15 -8.34
C ASN A 95 -1.21 14.83 -8.58
N SER A 96 -0.23 14.84 -9.49
CA SER A 96 0.53 13.65 -9.87
C SER A 96 1.76 13.42 -8.99
N GLY A 97 1.87 14.10 -7.84
CA GLY A 97 2.97 13.92 -6.91
C GLY A 97 2.98 12.53 -6.29
N LEU A 98 4.15 11.87 -6.28
CA LEU A 98 4.33 10.53 -5.71
C LEU A 98 3.86 10.42 -4.26
N ILE A 99 4.29 11.34 -3.40
CA ILE A 99 3.93 11.34 -1.98
C ILE A 99 2.43 11.57 -1.79
N HIS A 100 1.88 12.52 -2.55
CA HIS A 100 0.44 12.80 -2.57
C HIS A 100 -0.36 11.55 -2.88
N LEU A 101 -0.04 10.88 -3.98
CA LEU A 101 -0.77 9.69 -4.42
C LEU A 101 -0.55 8.49 -3.48
N THR A 102 0.65 8.36 -2.91
CA THR A 102 0.91 7.35 -1.88
C THR A 102 0.02 7.59 -0.65
N ALA A 103 -0.03 8.82 -0.14
CA ALA A 103 -0.88 9.21 0.98
C ALA A 103 -2.36 8.96 0.66
N PHE A 104 -2.80 9.34 -0.53
CA PHE A 104 -4.17 9.19 -0.99
C PHE A 104 -4.61 7.72 -1.03
N ILE A 105 -3.76 6.83 -1.57
CA ILE A 105 -4.01 5.38 -1.59
C ILE A 105 -4.16 4.83 -0.18
N VAL A 106 -3.21 5.14 0.71
CA VAL A 106 -3.21 4.66 2.10
C VAL A 106 -4.47 5.15 2.82
N LYS A 107 -4.79 6.44 2.71
CA LYS A 107 -5.98 7.01 3.35
C LYS A 107 -7.26 6.35 2.85
N THR A 108 -7.43 6.30 1.53
CA THR A 108 -8.67 5.79 0.95
C THR A 108 -8.89 4.31 1.28
N LEU A 109 -7.84 3.48 1.24
CA LEU A 109 -7.94 2.07 1.62
C LEU A 109 -8.18 1.88 3.12
N ALA A 110 -7.58 2.71 3.97
CA ALA A 110 -7.78 2.64 5.42
C ALA A 110 -9.21 3.06 5.83
N GLU A 111 -9.78 4.08 5.20
CA GLU A 111 -11.11 4.61 5.50
C GLU A 111 -12.24 3.79 4.89
N SER A 112 -12.02 3.22 3.71
CA SER A 112 -13.09 2.56 2.95
C SER A 112 -13.58 1.24 3.56
N GLN A 113 -12.81 0.64 4.47
CA GLN A 113 -13.14 -0.64 5.14
C GLN A 113 -13.60 -1.72 4.16
N VAL A 114 -12.92 -1.81 3.00
CA VAL A 114 -13.27 -2.71 1.89
C VAL A 114 -13.20 -4.19 2.27
N PHE A 115 -12.36 -4.55 3.23
CA PHE A 115 -12.12 -5.91 3.69
C PHE A 115 -12.74 -6.14 5.07
N ALA A 116 -13.06 -7.40 5.41
CA ALA A 116 -13.57 -7.77 6.73
C ALA A 116 -12.54 -7.58 7.85
N ASP A 117 -11.25 -7.76 7.56
CA ASP A 117 -10.16 -7.39 8.45
C ASP A 117 -8.94 -6.93 7.63
N GLY A 118 -7.98 -6.33 8.32
CA GLY A 118 -6.69 -6.00 7.75
C GLY A 118 -6.65 -4.71 6.96
N ASN A 119 -7.74 -3.94 6.84
CA ASN A 119 -7.79 -2.68 6.07
C ASN A 119 -6.59 -1.77 6.31
N LYS A 120 -6.22 -1.48 7.57
CA LYS A 120 -5.06 -0.64 7.89
C LYS A 120 -3.73 -1.23 7.41
N ARG A 121 -3.57 -2.55 7.54
CA ARG A 121 -2.36 -3.27 7.12
C ARG A 121 -2.27 -3.32 5.59
N THR A 122 -3.39 -3.60 4.94
CA THR A 122 -3.51 -3.59 3.48
C THR A 122 -3.23 -2.19 2.93
N ALA A 123 -3.81 -1.15 3.51
CA ALA A 123 -3.57 0.23 3.14
C ALA A 123 -2.09 0.59 3.21
N TYR A 124 -1.46 0.29 4.35
CA TYR A 124 -0.03 0.50 4.55
C TYR A 124 0.83 -0.18 3.48
N ILE A 125 0.67 -1.50 3.31
CA ILE A 125 1.48 -2.27 2.37
C ILE A 125 1.22 -1.84 0.93
N SER A 126 -0.03 -1.52 0.58
CA SER A 126 -0.38 -1.03 -0.76
C SER A 126 0.30 0.30 -1.07
N GLY A 127 0.34 1.22 -0.09
CA GLY A 127 1.10 2.47 -0.21
C GLY A 127 2.60 2.22 -0.38
N CYS A 128 3.18 1.29 0.39
CA CYS A 128 4.58 0.91 0.23
C CYS A 128 4.86 0.30 -1.15
N VAL A 129 4.03 -0.62 -1.62
CA VAL A 129 4.15 -1.26 -2.95
C VAL A 129 4.13 -0.20 -4.05
N PHE A 130 3.18 0.73 -4.01
CA PHE A 130 3.09 1.82 -4.97
C PHE A 130 4.35 2.68 -4.98
N LEU A 131 4.80 3.10 -3.79
CA LEU A 131 5.99 3.93 -3.61
C LEU A 131 7.28 3.23 -4.07
N MET A 132 7.40 1.93 -3.80
CA MET A 132 8.55 1.11 -4.19
C MET A 132 8.59 0.88 -5.69
N SER A 133 7.45 0.53 -6.30
CA SER A 133 7.35 0.25 -7.73
C SER A 133 7.76 1.46 -8.56
N PHE A 134 7.35 2.67 -8.15
CA PHE A 134 7.82 3.90 -8.77
C PHE A 134 9.34 4.09 -8.63
N GLN A 135 9.89 3.92 -7.42
CA GLN A 135 11.33 4.06 -7.18
C GLN A 135 12.15 3.06 -8.00
N GLN A 136 11.69 1.81 -8.11
CA GLN A 136 12.34 0.79 -8.93
C GLN A 136 12.29 1.14 -10.41
N GLU A 137 11.18 1.68 -10.93
CA GLU A 137 11.13 2.22 -12.29
C GLU A 137 12.20 3.32 -12.49
N LYS A 138 12.47 4.13 -11.47
CA LYS A 138 13.53 5.15 -11.50
C LYS A 138 14.93 4.62 -11.25
N GLY A 139 15.12 3.30 -11.14
CA GLY A 139 16.42 2.66 -10.98
C GLY A 139 16.93 2.56 -9.54
N VAL A 140 16.07 2.77 -8.54
CA VAL A 140 16.44 2.61 -7.13
C VAL A 140 16.49 1.13 -6.76
N GLU A 141 17.71 0.61 -6.53
CA GLU A 141 17.91 -0.80 -6.13
C GLU A 141 17.39 -1.12 -4.71
N ALA A 142 17.42 -0.14 -3.81
CA ALA A 142 16.98 -0.28 -2.43
C ALA A 142 15.96 0.82 -2.07
N PRO A 143 14.66 0.61 -2.37
CA PRO A 143 13.62 1.61 -2.18
C PRO A 143 13.49 2.09 -0.73
N VAL A 144 13.11 3.35 -0.57
CA VAL A 144 12.76 3.94 0.72
C VAL A 144 11.27 3.74 0.96
N ILE A 145 10.92 3.23 2.14
CA ILE A 145 9.53 3.06 2.57
C ILE A 145 9.31 3.69 3.94
N PRO A 146 8.08 4.16 4.25
CA PRO A 146 7.74 4.60 5.59
C PRO A 146 7.95 3.47 6.60
N LEU A 147 8.54 3.83 7.74
CA LEU A 147 8.64 2.91 8.85
C LEU A 147 7.29 2.82 9.56
N LEU A 148 6.87 1.60 9.90
CA LEU A 148 5.72 1.35 10.76
C LEU A 148 6.14 1.56 12.22
N ASP A 149 6.46 2.79 12.57
CA ASP A 149 6.75 3.22 13.94
C ASP A 149 5.45 3.58 14.69
N GLY A 150 5.57 3.96 15.97
CA GLY A 150 4.41 4.31 16.79
C GLY A 150 3.61 5.50 16.25
N ASP A 151 4.31 6.49 15.68
CA ASP A 151 3.69 7.69 15.12
C ASP A 151 2.87 7.35 13.88
N PHE A 152 3.44 6.56 12.96
CA PHE A 152 2.75 6.14 11.76
C PHE A 152 1.59 5.20 12.04
N VAL A 153 1.72 4.33 13.05
CA VAL A 153 0.61 3.49 13.51
C VAL A 153 -0.54 4.34 14.07
N SER A 154 -0.25 5.40 14.84
CA SER A 154 -1.26 6.34 15.32
C SER A 154 -1.97 7.03 14.15
N ILE A 155 -1.20 7.56 13.20
CA ILE A 155 -1.74 8.18 11.98
C ILE A 155 -2.69 7.23 11.24
N LEU A 156 -2.28 5.98 11.03
CA LEU A 156 -3.13 4.98 10.36
C LEU A 156 -4.39 4.64 11.15
N GLN A 157 -4.36 4.75 12.48
CA GLN A 157 -5.55 4.56 13.33
C GLN A 157 -6.52 5.73 13.15
N ASP A 158 -6.02 6.96 13.28
CA ASP A 158 -6.82 8.18 13.23
C ASP A 158 -7.41 8.39 11.83
N ILE A 159 -6.64 8.08 10.78
CA ILE A 159 -7.13 8.07 9.40
C ILE A 159 -8.25 7.05 9.22
N ALA A 160 -8.10 5.82 9.73
CA ALA A 160 -9.10 4.77 9.54
C ALA A 160 -10.47 5.10 10.16
N VAL A 161 -10.51 6.00 11.14
CA VAL A 161 -11.75 6.51 11.76
C VAL A 161 -12.17 7.89 11.24
N GLY A 162 -11.44 8.46 10.28
CA GLY A 162 -11.72 9.76 9.67
C GLY A 162 -11.39 10.97 10.55
N GLU A 163 -10.57 10.78 11.59
CA GLU A 163 -10.14 11.86 12.50
C GLU A 163 -8.96 12.65 11.95
N GLU A 164 -8.20 12.07 11.01
CA GLU A 164 -6.99 12.70 10.45
C GLU A 164 -7.08 12.96 8.93
N SER A 165 -6.47 14.07 8.53
CA SER A 165 -6.52 14.59 7.15
C SER A 165 -5.51 13.91 6.22
N LEU A 166 -5.75 14.03 4.91
CA LEU A 166 -4.77 13.62 3.89
C LEU A 166 -3.46 14.41 4.03
N GLU A 167 -3.57 15.71 4.29
CA GLU A 167 -2.43 16.64 4.43
C GLU A 167 -1.46 16.18 5.54
N PHE A 168 -1.99 15.70 6.68
CA PHE A 168 -1.14 15.22 7.77
C PHE A 168 -0.35 13.97 7.41
N LEU A 169 -0.99 13.02 6.70
CA LEU A 169 -0.33 11.84 6.18
C LEU A 169 0.76 12.21 5.16
N GLU A 170 0.45 13.15 4.26
CA GLU A 170 1.43 13.67 3.32
C GLU A 170 2.62 14.28 4.04
N ASP A 171 2.39 15.13 5.03
CA ASP A 171 3.46 15.79 5.78
C ASP A 171 4.39 14.78 6.48
N TYR A 172 3.83 13.70 7.05
CA TYR A 172 4.64 12.60 7.57
C TYR A 172 5.48 11.95 6.47
N LEU A 173 4.87 11.64 5.32
CA LEU A 173 5.55 10.96 4.20
C LEU A 173 6.54 11.87 3.46
N ARG A 174 6.39 13.20 3.50
CA ARG A 174 7.34 14.17 2.93
C ARG A 174 8.74 14.05 3.54
N SER A 175 8.85 13.56 4.78
CA SER A 175 10.15 13.25 5.38
C SER A 175 10.97 12.23 4.57
N LEU A 176 10.32 11.40 3.76
CA LEU A 176 10.95 10.41 2.90
C LEU A 176 11.48 11.00 1.60
N GLU A 177 10.96 12.14 1.12
CA GLU A 177 11.28 12.71 -0.20
C GLU A 177 12.79 12.90 -0.38
N THR A 178 13.46 13.52 0.60
CA THR A 178 14.92 13.73 0.54
C THR A 178 15.70 12.41 0.52
N SER A 179 15.20 11.35 1.16
CA SER A 179 15.84 10.04 1.14
C SER A 179 15.68 9.35 -0.21
N ILE A 180 14.50 9.50 -0.83
CA ILE A 180 14.20 9.00 -2.17
C ILE A 180 15.05 9.73 -3.21
N GLU A 181 15.13 11.07 -3.12
CA GLU A 181 15.94 11.92 -4.02
C GLU A 181 17.41 11.56 -4.04
N ARG A 182 17.97 11.07 -2.93
CA ARG A 182 19.40 10.68 -2.87
C ARG A 182 19.70 9.37 -3.58
N LYS A 183 18.66 8.60 -3.91
CA LYS A 183 18.77 7.25 -4.47
C LYS A 183 18.39 7.18 -5.96
N ILE A 184 17.73 8.21 -6.49
CA ILE A 184 17.44 8.41 -7.92
C ILE A 184 18.53 9.28 -8.53
#